data_AF-A0A3A8WM30-F1
#
_entry.id   AF-A0A3A8WM30-F1
#
_cell.length_a   1.000
_cell.length_b   1.000
_cell.length_c   1.000
_cell.angle_alpha   90.00
_cell.angle_beta   90.00
_cell.angle_gamma   90.00
#
_symmetry.space_group_name_H-M   'P 1'
#
loop_
_entity.id
_entity.type
_entity.pdbx_description
1 polymer ?
#
loop_
_entity_poly.entity_id
_entity_poly.type
_entity_poly.pdbx_seq_one_letter_code
_entity_poly.pdbx_strand_id
1 'polypeptide(L)'
;MVWEREEREVLLYRKDSESGSITIFLCILFLLFFSLTGVAFENVRVLSSQGYMRTAAYAAAMTVFGNYNKELYEQYGLFAYGGFGGKGEDSLARDFNGTVLQNIQAAPENAKVSYGNLYRIGSVESYVEDTGYLTNREIFDGQVKACLEEEAVRELKEKLKGKISGDPEGSGLEEKLALAKEYEKGEFDGQQETGAGQETAGAEAGTGEDLAGGNPLEIFTDMVRDGVLNLVCDAKRLSDGIVEGLEEIGDDAGSKEGSRDKCAADYLEEMLAGAELPADKNILESGIQKLAYIAYAEKQFSSYVADKGRTTKYGMEYLAGGKKEEKDNLSYIVNRLLGIRAMINFACIVSNAALQEKSLATATVLAGFTGMPPVIKAVQYVILLIFAFEEACVDVTALLDGRSIPFLKTAKNLKMAYEEICIASKGLFASKAGTYPVNGAPSANITYQQYLYLFLLLISEENLRNRSCDLIQYDLREKYNQTFCLSDCICTCQYHIDYTVPFLFENLPFLENAGEEGQGNSRSLEVNYGYKSR
;
A
#
# COMPACT_ATOMS: atom_id res chain seq x y z
N MET A 1 -115.01 13.82 66.16
CA MET A 1 -115.14 12.90 67.30
C MET A 1 -113.81 12.18 67.41
N VAL A 2 -113.21 12.29 68.59
CA VAL A 2 -111.87 11.81 69.00
C VAL A 2 -111.66 10.34 68.65
N TRP A 3 -110.42 9.93 68.38
CA TRP A 3 -109.71 8.72 68.85
C TRP A 3 -108.43 8.59 68.00
N GLU A 4 -107.31 9.19 68.41
CA GLU A 4 -106.25 8.65 69.28
C GLU A 4 -105.14 7.94 68.50
N ARG A 5 -103.92 8.17 68.99
CA ARG A 5 -102.64 8.10 68.32
C ARG A 5 -101.94 6.81 68.74
N GLU A 6 -101.64 5.92 67.81
CA GLU A 6 -100.51 4.99 67.95
C GLU A 6 -99.47 5.37 66.88
N GLU A 7 -98.49 6.17 67.29
CA GLU A 7 -97.24 6.32 66.55
C GLU A 7 -96.51 4.97 66.60
N ARG A 8 -96.71 4.13 65.59
CA ARG A 8 -95.78 3.05 65.29
C ARG A 8 -94.69 3.62 64.40
N GLU A 9 -93.54 3.90 64.99
CA GLU A 9 -92.29 4.01 64.23
C GLU A 9 -92.11 2.72 63.44
N VAL A 10 -92.38 2.80 62.13
CA VAL A 10 -91.93 1.80 61.19
C VAL A 10 -90.42 1.98 61.09
N LEU A 11 -89.67 1.23 61.89
CA LEU A 11 -88.26 0.99 61.65
C LEU A 11 -88.14 0.28 60.30
N LEU A 12 -88.07 1.07 59.22
CA LEU A 12 -87.55 0.64 57.94
C LEU A 12 -86.09 0.27 58.17
N TYR A 13 -85.84 -0.97 58.55
CA TYR A 13 -84.53 -1.58 58.41
C TYR A 13 -84.26 -1.63 56.90
N ARG A 14 -83.67 -0.56 56.37
CA ARG A 14 -83.03 -0.57 55.07
C ARG A 14 -81.88 -1.56 55.21
N LYS A 15 -82.14 -2.81 54.81
CA LYS A 15 -81.08 -3.77 54.56
C LYS A 15 -80.35 -3.24 53.33
N ASP A 16 -79.41 -2.33 53.54
CA ASP A 16 -78.42 -1.97 52.52
C ASP A 16 -77.60 -3.24 52.29
N SER A 17 -78.13 -4.09 51.41
CA SER A 17 -77.43 -5.26 50.95
C SER A 17 -76.30 -4.76 50.07
N GLU A 18 -75.12 -4.62 50.64
CA GLU A 18 -73.83 -4.54 49.93
C GLU A 18 -73.52 -5.83 49.14
N SER A 19 -74.52 -6.42 48.51
CA SER A 19 -74.42 -7.64 47.73
C SER A 19 -73.94 -7.27 46.33
N GLY A 20 -72.63 -7.07 46.20
CA GLY A 20 -71.97 -6.77 44.92
C GLY A 20 -70.86 -5.72 45.01
N SER A 21 -70.71 -4.99 46.13
CA SER A 21 -69.63 -3.99 46.31
C SER A 21 -68.25 -4.61 46.17
N ILE A 22 -68.05 -5.80 46.76
CA ILE A 22 -66.83 -6.61 46.64
C ILE A 22 -66.57 -7.01 45.18
N THR A 23 -67.61 -7.41 44.43
CA THR A 23 -67.47 -7.80 43.02
C THR A 23 -67.07 -6.62 42.15
N ILE A 24 -67.71 -5.45 42.33
CA ILE A 24 -67.38 -4.23 41.59
C ILE A 24 -65.94 -3.79 41.90
N PHE A 25 -65.56 -3.76 43.17
CA PHE A 25 -64.20 -3.45 43.59
C PHE A 25 -63.17 -4.41 42.98
N LEU A 26 -63.46 -5.72 43.01
CA LEU A 26 -62.60 -6.74 42.42
C LEU A 26 -62.49 -6.62 40.90
N CYS A 27 -63.59 -6.28 40.20
CA CYS A 27 -63.57 -6.00 38.76
C CYS A 27 -62.69 -4.79 38.42
N ILE A 28 -62.80 -3.69 39.16
CA ILE A 28 -61.95 -2.50 38.97
C ILE A 28 -60.48 -2.85 39.24
N LEU A 29 -60.21 -3.59 40.31
CA LEU A 29 -58.87 -4.04 40.67
C LEU A 29 -58.26 -4.92 39.56
N PHE A 30 -59.03 -5.88 39.02
CA PHE A 30 -58.58 -6.70 37.90
C PHE A 30 -58.36 -5.89 36.63
N LEU A 31 -59.22 -4.92 36.32
CA LEU A 31 -59.02 -4.03 35.17
C LEU A 31 -57.70 -3.23 35.31
N LEU A 32 -57.40 -2.72 36.50
CA LEU A 32 -56.14 -2.03 36.78
C LEU A 32 -54.92 -2.95 36.63
N PHE A 33 -55.00 -4.18 37.13
CA PHE A 33 -53.93 -5.15 36.95
C PHE A 33 -53.75 -5.53 35.47
N PHE A 34 -54.82 -5.80 34.75
CA PHE A 34 -54.76 -6.12 33.32
C PHE A 34 -54.24 -4.95 32.49
N SER A 35 -54.62 -3.71 32.78
CA SER A 35 -54.09 -2.54 32.09
C SER A 35 -52.59 -2.36 32.37
N LEU A 36 -52.16 -2.50 33.63
CA LEU A 36 -50.75 -2.37 34.00
C LEU A 36 -49.90 -3.46 33.33
N THR A 37 -50.35 -4.72 33.39
CA THR A 37 -49.66 -5.84 32.73
C THR A 37 -49.70 -5.68 31.21
N GLY A 38 -50.81 -5.21 30.63
CA GLY A 38 -50.94 -4.95 29.21
C GLY A 38 -49.96 -3.89 28.71
N VAL A 39 -49.86 -2.76 29.40
CA VAL A 39 -48.89 -1.69 29.09
C VAL A 39 -47.46 -2.17 29.27
N ALA A 40 -47.16 -2.90 30.36
CA ALA A 40 -45.83 -3.47 30.57
C ALA A 40 -45.44 -4.46 29.46
N PHE A 41 -46.36 -5.33 29.06
CA PHE A 41 -46.17 -6.27 27.96
C PHE A 41 -45.97 -5.54 26.62
N GLU A 42 -46.78 -4.52 26.34
CA GLU A 42 -46.69 -3.69 25.15
C GLU A 42 -45.31 -3.03 25.05
N ASN A 43 -44.86 -2.41 26.14
CA ASN A 43 -43.57 -1.74 26.23
C ASN A 43 -42.42 -2.73 25.99
N VAL A 44 -42.44 -3.88 26.67
CA VAL A 44 -41.43 -4.94 26.46
C VAL A 44 -41.43 -5.44 25.02
N ARG A 45 -42.60 -5.61 24.40
CA ARG A 45 -42.71 -6.05 23.00
C ARG A 45 -42.09 -5.04 22.04
N VAL A 46 -42.42 -3.77 22.18
CA VAL A 46 -41.90 -2.70 21.33
C VAL A 46 -40.39 -2.56 21.52
N LEU A 47 -39.89 -2.53 22.76
CA LEU A 47 -38.44 -2.46 23.03
C LEU A 47 -37.68 -3.67 22.48
N SER A 48 -38.20 -4.88 22.68
CA SER A 48 -37.53 -6.09 22.18
C SER A 48 -37.62 -6.25 20.66
N SER A 49 -38.61 -5.65 20.00
CA SER A 49 -38.71 -5.63 18.53
C SER A 49 -37.51 -4.93 17.88
N GLN A 50 -36.97 -3.89 18.50
CA GLN A 50 -35.77 -3.20 18.01
C GLN A 50 -34.54 -4.11 18.06
N GLY A 51 -34.40 -4.91 19.12
CA GLY A 51 -33.35 -5.92 19.22
C GLY A 51 -33.49 -6.99 18.14
N TYR A 52 -34.70 -7.50 17.94
CA TYR A 52 -35.01 -8.48 16.90
C TYR A 52 -34.69 -7.93 15.50
N MET A 53 -35.15 -6.72 15.17
CA MET A 53 -34.88 -6.08 13.89
C MET A 53 -33.39 -5.83 13.70
N ARG A 54 -32.67 -5.33 14.71
CA ARG A 54 -31.22 -5.12 14.63
C ARG A 54 -30.47 -6.42 14.35
N THR A 55 -30.85 -7.53 14.99
CA THR A 55 -30.23 -8.84 14.72
C THR A 55 -30.54 -9.32 13.30
N ALA A 56 -31.78 -9.22 12.85
CA ALA A 56 -32.17 -9.59 11.49
C ALA A 56 -31.42 -8.76 10.42
N ALA A 57 -31.29 -7.45 10.66
CA ALA A 57 -30.58 -6.51 9.81
C ALA A 57 -29.07 -6.74 9.81
N TYR A 58 -28.46 -6.96 10.97
CA TYR A 58 -27.03 -7.26 11.03
C TYR A 58 -26.69 -8.59 10.34
N ALA A 59 -27.53 -9.62 10.49
CA ALA A 59 -27.40 -10.87 9.75
C ALA A 59 -27.59 -10.68 8.24
N ALA A 60 -28.50 -9.79 7.83
CA ALA A 60 -28.67 -9.41 6.43
C ALA A 60 -27.40 -8.73 5.88
N ALA A 61 -26.84 -7.75 6.59
CA ALA A 61 -25.60 -7.10 6.20
C ALA A 61 -24.45 -8.11 6.03
N MET A 62 -24.27 -9.02 6.99
CA MET A 62 -23.29 -10.10 6.90
C MET A 62 -23.50 -11.00 5.68
N THR A 63 -24.76 -11.30 5.33
CA THR A 63 -25.10 -12.16 4.19
C THR A 63 -24.77 -11.47 2.87
N VAL A 64 -25.13 -10.20 2.73
CA VAL A 64 -24.85 -9.41 1.52
C VAL A 64 -23.34 -9.23 1.32
N PHE A 65 -22.62 -8.85 2.37
CA PHE A 65 -21.15 -8.75 2.33
C PHE A 65 -20.46 -10.12 2.26
N GLY A 66 -21.17 -11.22 2.49
CA GLY A 66 -20.70 -12.57 2.16
C GLY A 66 -20.51 -12.78 0.66
N ASN A 67 -21.15 -11.97 -0.19
CA ASN A 67 -21.01 -11.97 -1.65
C ASN A 67 -19.87 -11.04 -2.11
N TYR A 68 -18.71 -11.11 -1.44
CA TYR A 68 -17.52 -10.35 -1.80
C TYR A 68 -16.94 -10.83 -3.14
N ASN A 69 -16.13 -9.97 -3.77
CA ASN A 69 -15.38 -10.29 -4.97
C ASN A 69 -14.32 -11.35 -4.65
N LYS A 70 -14.58 -12.58 -5.11
CA LYS A 70 -13.77 -13.74 -4.79
C LYS A 70 -12.37 -13.63 -5.39
N GLU A 71 -12.26 -13.18 -6.62
CA GLU A 71 -10.99 -13.04 -7.34
C GLU A 71 -10.09 -12.01 -6.66
N LEU A 72 -10.64 -10.87 -6.23
CA LEU A 72 -9.92 -9.85 -5.47
C LEU A 72 -9.37 -10.42 -4.15
N TYR A 73 -10.18 -11.21 -3.43
CA TYR A 73 -9.75 -11.83 -2.19
C TYR A 73 -8.71 -12.94 -2.40
N GLU A 74 -8.93 -13.86 -3.33
CA GLU A 74 -8.03 -14.99 -3.57
C GLU A 74 -6.67 -14.53 -4.12
N GLN A 75 -6.66 -13.49 -4.97
CA GLN A 75 -5.43 -13.00 -5.60
C GLN A 75 -4.68 -11.98 -4.74
N TYR A 76 -5.38 -11.15 -3.97
CA TYR A 76 -4.79 -10.00 -3.27
C TYR A 76 -5.05 -9.97 -1.76
N GLY A 77 -5.96 -10.80 -1.25
CA GLY A 77 -6.35 -10.81 0.16
C GLY A 77 -7.31 -9.69 0.55
N LEU A 78 -7.79 -8.90 -0.40
CA LEU A 78 -8.67 -7.75 -0.16
C LEU A 78 -10.14 -8.16 -0.26
N PHE A 79 -10.94 -7.70 0.70
CA PHE A 79 -12.39 -7.86 0.75
C PHE A 79 -13.10 -6.61 0.25
N ALA A 80 -13.95 -6.80 -0.76
CA ALA A 80 -14.91 -5.81 -1.22
C ALA A 80 -16.12 -6.48 -1.85
N TYR A 81 -17.30 -5.88 -1.71
CA TYR A 81 -18.48 -6.21 -2.52
C TYR A 81 -18.41 -5.45 -3.85
N GLY A 82 -18.90 -6.08 -4.92
CA GLY A 82 -19.05 -5.41 -6.21
C GLY A 82 -17.72 -5.21 -6.95
N GLY A 83 -17.60 -4.06 -7.61
CA GLY A 83 -16.48 -3.75 -8.48
C GLY A 83 -16.57 -4.34 -9.88
N PHE A 84 -17.64 -5.05 -10.26
CA PHE A 84 -17.85 -5.51 -11.64
C PHE A 84 -19.32 -5.79 -11.94
N GLY A 85 -19.67 -5.85 -13.23
CA GLY A 85 -21.00 -6.26 -13.68
C GLY A 85 -22.14 -5.32 -13.22
N GLY A 86 -21.84 -4.03 -12.97
CA GLY A 86 -22.81 -3.03 -12.54
C GLY A 86 -23.32 -3.20 -11.10
N LYS A 87 -22.69 -4.07 -10.31
CA LYS A 87 -23.00 -4.21 -8.89
C LYS A 87 -22.40 -3.04 -8.10
N GLY A 88 -23.27 -2.15 -7.62
CA GLY A 88 -22.94 -1.03 -6.74
C GLY A 88 -23.96 -0.89 -5.62
N GLU A 89 -24.11 0.33 -5.09
CA GLU A 89 -24.95 0.64 -3.93
C GLU A 89 -26.41 0.20 -4.11
N ASP A 90 -27.01 0.44 -5.27
CA ASP A 90 -28.41 0.04 -5.53
C ASP A 90 -28.63 -1.47 -5.44
N SER A 91 -27.65 -2.25 -5.88
CA SER A 91 -27.72 -3.71 -5.79
C SER A 91 -27.55 -4.16 -4.35
N LEU A 92 -26.61 -3.54 -3.64
CA LEU A 92 -26.36 -3.78 -2.21
C LEU A 92 -27.62 -3.47 -1.37
N ALA A 93 -28.25 -2.31 -1.58
CA ALA A 93 -29.47 -1.88 -0.90
C ALA A 93 -30.64 -2.85 -1.14
N ARG A 94 -30.81 -3.29 -2.40
CA ARG A 94 -31.86 -4.24 -2.78
C ARG A 94 -31.66 -5.60 -2.14
N ASP A 95 -30.44 -6.14 -2.20
CA ASP A 95 -30.09 -7.44 -1.62
C ASP A 95 -30.24 -7.40 -0.09
N PHE A 96 -29.84 -6.29 0.53
CA PHE A 96 -30.01 -6.06 1.97
C PHE A 96 -31.49 -6.06 2.37
N ASN A 97 -32.32 -5.23 1.72
CA ASN A 97 -33.75 -5.15 2.03
C ASN A 97 -34.43 -6.52 1.86
N GLY A 98 -34.15 -7.21 0.74
CA GLY A 98 -34.68 -8.55 0.49
C GLY A 98 -34.31 -9.54 1.58
N THR A 99 -33.07 -9.50 2.07
CA THR A 99 -32.59 -10.38 3.13
C THR A 99 -33.18 -10.03 4.49
N VAL A 100 -33.37 -8.74 4.82
CA VAL A 100 -34.06 -8.30 6.05
C VAL A 100 -35.48 -8.85 6.08
N LEU A 101 -36.22 -8.70 4.98
CA LEU A 101 -37.60 -9.19 4.87
C LEU A 101 -37.69 -10.71 5.04
N GLN A 102 -36.72 -11.46 4.52
CA GLN A 102 -36.64 -12.91 4.75
C GLN A 102 -36.35 -13.24 6.21
N ASN A 103 -35.40 -12.55 6.83
CA ASN A 103 -34.97 -12.82 8.20
C ASN A 103 -36.08 -12.58 9.23
N ILE A 104 -36.93 -11.56 9.03
CA ILE A 104 -38.05 -11.26 9.94
C ILE A 104 -39.26 -12.19 9.75
N GLN A 105 -39.32 -12.90 8.62
CA GLN A 105 -40.40 -13.84 8.28
C GLN A 105 -40.00 -15.31 8.50
N ALA A 106 -38.75 -15.57 8.91
CA ALA A 106 -38.22 -16.92 9.03
C ALA A 106 -38.98 -17.73 10.09
N ALA A 107 -39.50 -18.89 9.68
CA ALA A 107 -40.12 -19.89 10.55
C ALA A 107 -39.38 -21.23 10.42
N PRO A 108 -39.29 -22.05 11.48
CA PRO A 108 -38.63 -23.35 11.39
C PRO A 108 -39.35 -24.29 10.42
N GLU A 109 -38.61 -24.94 9.51
CA GLU A 109 -39.17 -25.84 8.48
C GLU A 109 -40.01 -27.00 9.06
N ASN A 110 -39.70 -27.45 10.28
CA ASN A 110 -40.39 -28.54 10.98
C ASN A 110 -41.23 -28.04 12.17
N ALA A 111 -41.76 -26.82 12.09
CA ALA A 111 -42.60 -26.24 13.12
C ALA A 111 -43.80 -27.15 13.46
N LYS A 112 -43.76 -27.79 14.64
CA LYS A 112 -44.87 -28.62 15.15
C LYS A 112 -46.03 -27.79 15.71
N VAL A 113 -45.86 -26.48 15.80
CA VAL A 113 -46.83 -25.52 16.33
C VAL A 113 -46.86 -24.27 15.46
N SER A 114 -48.00 -23.59 15.41
CA SER A 114 -48.11 -22.29 14.76
C SER A 114 -47.22 -21.29 15.50
N TYR A 115 -46.31 -20.63 14.78
CA TYR A 115 -45.52 -19.52 15.31
C TYR A 115 -46.37 -18.24 15.25
N GLY A 116 -46.55 -17.59 16.40
CA GLY A 116 -47.18 -16.29 16.45
C GLY A 116 -46.18 -15.21 16.02
N ASN A 117 -46.59 -14.32 15.12
CA ASN A 117 -45.84 -13.09 14.86
C ASN A 117 -46.00 -12.16 16.06
N LEU A 118 -45.11 -12.31 17.06
CA LEU A 118 -45.14 -11.54 18.30
C LEU A 118 -45.10 -10.05 18.00
N TYR A 119 -44.14 -9.61 17.19
CA TYR A 119 -43.87 -8.19 16.97
C TYR A 119 -44.84 -7.53 15.97
N ARG A 120 -45.45 -8.31 15.07
CA ARG A 120 -46.33 -7.81 13.99
C ARG A 120 -45.67 -6.70 13.17
N ILE A 121 -44.37 -6.83 12.91
CA ILE A 121 -43.61 -5.87 12.10
C ILE A 121 -44.34 -5.67 10.77
N GLY A 122 -44.68 -4.42 10.48
CA GLY A 122 -45.45 -4.01 9.31
C GLY A 122 -44.56 -3.66 8.13
N SER A 123 -44.72 -2.45 7.60
CA SER A 123 -43.84 -1.91 6.58
C SER A 123 -42.39 -1.94 7.06
N VAL A 124 -41.49 -2.35 6.17
CA VAL A 124 -40.04 -2.27 6.36
C VAL A 124 -39.46 -1.68 5.09
N GLU A 125 -38.76 -0.58 5.24
CA GLU A 125 -38.01 0.06 4.17
C GLU A 125 -36.57 0.23 4.65
N SER A 126 -35.62 -0.01 3.76
CA SER A 126 -34.21 0.17 4.07
C SER A 126 -33.51 0.87 2.92
N TYR A 127 -32.57 1.75 3.27
CA TYR A 127 -31.73 2.43 2.32
C TYR A 127 -30.29 2.50 2.82
N VAL A 128 -29.39 2.72 1.88
CA VAL A 128 -27.97 2.96 2.15
C VAL A 128 -27.82 4.44 2.49
N GLU A 129 -27.24 4.73 3.64
CA GLU A 129 -27.02 6.10 4.11
C GLU A 129 -25.59 6.57 3.79
N ASP A 130 -24.61 5.68 3.93
CA ASP A 130 -23.21 5.96 3.61
C ASP A 130 -22.45 4.69 3.20
N THR A 131 -21.43 4.85 2.36
CA THR A 131 -20.59 3.75 1.87
C THR A 131 -19.11 4.10 1.91
N GLY A 132 -18.30 3.12 2.30
CA GLY A 132 -16.85 3.21 2.25
C GLY A 132 -16.30 2.32 1.15
N TYR A 133 -15.49 2.90 0.28
CA TYR A 133 -14.91 2.23 -0.88
C TYR A 133 -13.48 1.75 -0.61
N LEU A 134 -13.04 0.72 -1.34
CA LEU A 134 -11.68 0.17 -1.20
C LEU A 134 -10.59 1.19 -1.54
N THR A 135 -10.88 2.19 -2.37
CA THR A 135 -9.96 3.30 -2.69
C THR A 135 -9.74 4.26 -1.53
N ASN A 136 -10.60 4.24 -0.50
CA ASN A 136 -10.42 5.03 0.70
C ASN A 136 -9.14 4.58 1.43
N ARG A 137 -8.28 5.55 1.77
CA ARG A 137 -6.97 5.28 2.39
C ARG A 137 -7.07 4.44 3.66
N GLU A 138 -7.96 4.80 4.59
CA GLU A 138 -8.04 4.10 5.89
C GLU A 138 -8.50 2.65 5.71
N ILE A 139 -9.44 2.43 4.79
CA ILE A 139 -9.95 1.09 4.46
C ILE A 139 -8.87 0.25 3.79
N PHE A 140 -8.20 0.79 2.78
CA PHE A 140 -7.12 0.10 2.09
C PHE A 140 -5.96 -0.24 3.04
N ASP A 141 -5.53 0.73 3.85
CA ASP A 141 -4.45 0.58 4.83
C ASP A 141 -4.77 -0.50 5.85
N GLY A 142 -6.00 -0.52 6.36
CA GLY A 142 -6.48 -1.53 7.28
C GLY A 142 -6.43 -2.93 6.67
N GLN A 143 -6.90 -3.09 5.42
CA GLN A 143 -6.89 -4.39 4.75
C GLN A 143 -5.48 -4.87 4.37
N VAL A 144 -4.60 -3.96 3.92
CA VAL A 144 -3.19 -4.28 3.65
C VAL A 144 -2.50 -4.78 4.92
N LYS A 145 -2.72 -4.12 6.06
CA LYS A 145 -2.22 -4.59 7.36
C LYS A 145 -2.77 -5.97 7.72
N ALA A 146 -4.07 -6.19 7.55
CA ALA A 146 -4.69 -7.49 7.81
C ALA A 146 -4.15 -8.63 6.92
N CYS A 147 -3.67 -8.31 5.72
CA CYS A 147 -3.06 -9.28 4.79
C CYS A 147 -1.62 -9.67 5.15
N LEU A 148 -0.98 -8.90 6.04
CA LEU A 148 0.40 -9.08 6.44
C LEU A 148 0.49 -9.72 7.82
N GLU A 149 1.38 -10.68 7.96
CA GLU A 149 1.80 -11.17 9.27
C GLU A 149 2.72 -10.12 9.91
N GLU A 150 2.66 -9.94 11.24
CA GLU A 150 3.53 -8.99 11.95
C GLU A 150 5.02 -9.24 11.66
N GLU A 151 5.38 -10.49 11.38
CA GLU A 151 6.75 -10.88 11.04
C GLU A 151 7.22 -10.34 9.70
N ALA A 152 6.33 -10.16 8.70
CA ALA A 152 6.72 -9.72 7.36
C ALA A 152 7.32 -8.30 7.37
N VAL A 153 6.71 -7.39 8.13
CA VAL A 153 7.23 -6.02 8.28
C VAL A 153 8.56 -6.02 9.05
N ARG A 154 8.67 -6.89 10.08
CA ARG A 154 9.91 -7.06 10.85
C ARG A 154 11.04 -7.63 10.00
N GLU A 155 10.76 -8.65 9.19
CA GLU A 155 11.72 -9.24 8.26
C GLU A 155 12.19 -8.23 7.22
N LEU A 156 11.29 -7.45 6.63
CA LEU A 156 11.66 -6.39 5.70
C LEU A 156 12.56 -5.35 6.38
N LYS A 157 12.20 -4.92 7.60
CA LYS A 157 13.02 -4.00 8.41
C LYS A 157 14.41 -4.56 8.66
N GLU A 158 14.53 -5.83 9.06
CA GLU A 158 15.84 -6.46 9.29
C GLU A 158 16.62 -6.74 7.98
N LYS A 159 15.94 -6.97 6.84
CA LYS A 159 16.60 -7.07 5.51
C LYS A 159 17.26 -5.75 5.10
N LEU A 160 16.73 -4.62 5.54
CA LEU A 160 17.24 -3.26 5.25
C LEU A 160 18.26 -2.80 6.30
N LYS A 161 18.01 -3.12 7.58
CA LYS A 161 18.91 -2.85 8.70
C LYS A 161 20.20 -3.66 8.57
N GLY A 162 21.35 -3.07 8.88
CA GLY A 162 22.64 -3.78 8.81
C GLY A 162 23.32 -3.80 7.44
N LYS A 163 22.59 -3.53 6.33
CA LYS A 163 23.18 -3.43 4.98
C LYS A 163 23.62 -2.01 4.61
N ILE A 164 22.95 -1.03 5.20
CA ILE A 164 23.14 0.41 4.94
C ILE A 164 23.88 1.08 6.09
N SER A 165 23.78 0.54 7.30
CA SER A 165 24.60 0.90 8.46
C SER A 165 26.04 0.36 8.36
N GLY A 166 26.54 0.18 7.13
CA GLY A 166 27.96 0.03 6.88
C GLY A 166 28.62 1.39 6.98
N ASP A 167 28.50 2.04 8.14
CA ASP A 167 29.50 2.98 8.59
C ASP A 167 30.50 2.16 9.44
N PRO A 168 31.64 1.73 8.88
CA PRO A 168 32.82 1.64 9.71
C PRO A 168 33.18 3.09 9.98
N GLU A 169 32.78 3.60 11.15
CA GLU A 169 33.44 4.74 11.78
C GLU A 169 34.96 4.56 11.55
N GLY A 170 35.52 5.30 10.57
CA GLY A 170 36.91 5.17 10.15
C GLY A 170 37.23 4.69 8.72
N SER A 171 36.27 4.52 7.79
CA SER A 171 36.58 4.11 6.39
C SER A 171 36.80 5.25 5.37
N GLY A 172 36.52 6.50 5.75
CA GLY A 172 36.62 7.67 4.87
C GLY A 172 35.61 7.67 3.72
N LEU A 173 34.49 6.94 3.84
CA LEU A 173 33.48 6.82 2.79
C LEU A 173 32.79 8.16 2.48
N GLU A 174 32.47 8.95 3.51
CA GLU A 174 31.88 10.29 3.34
C GLU A 174 32.79 11.23 2.54
N GLU A 175 34.09 11.23 2.86
CA GLU A 175 35.11 12.02 2.15
C GLU A 175 35.25 11.57 0.68
N LYS A 176 35.21 10.26 0.43
CA LYS A 176 35.29 9.69 -0.93
C LYS A 176 34.02 9.93 -1.75
N LEU A 177 32.85 9.92 -1.11
CA LEU A 177 31.57 10.29 -1.73
C LEU A 177 31.46 11.80 -1.97
N ALA A 178 32.06 12.63 -1.11
CA ALA A 178 32.14 14.07 -1.31
C ALA A 178 32.91 14.42 -2.59
N LEU A 179 34.03 13.74 -2.84
CA LEU A 179 34.78 13.90 -4.09
C LEU A 179 33.94 13.53 -5.33
N ALA A 180 33.21 12.42 -5.27
CA ALA A 180 32.32 12.00 -6.36
C ALA A 180 31.18 13.02 -6.60
N LYS A 181 30.67 13.65 -5.54
CA LYS A 181 29.68 14.72 -5.61
C LYS A 181 30.20 15.98 -6.28
N GLU A 182 31.41 16.42 -5.93
CA GLU A 182 32.06 17.57 -6.57
C GLU A 182 32.20 17.34 -8.08
N TYR A 183 32.53 16.11 -8.48
CA TYR A 183 32.58 15.70 -9.88
C TYR A 183 31.21 15.80 -10.58
N GLU A 184 30.15 15.21 -10.00
CA GLU A 184 28.80 15.28 -10.59
C GLU A 184 28.27 16.71 -10.70
N LYS A 185 28.63 17.59 -9.76
CA LYS A 185 28.22 19.00 -9.76
C LYS A 185 29.08 19.91 -10.64
N GLY A 186 30.18 19.39 -11.18
CA GLY A 186 31.16 20.18 -11.95
C GLY A 186 31.94 21.18 -11.09
N GLU A 187 31.98 20.98 -9.78
CA GLU A 187 32.65 21.84 -8.79
C GLU A 187 34.06 21.33 -8.44
N PHE A 188 34.49 20.22 -9.04
CA PHE A 188 35.80 19.65 -8.79
C PHE A 188 36.93 20.54 -9.32
N ASP A 189 37.67 21.16 -8.39
CA ASP A 189 38.91 21.88 -8.67
C ASP A 189 40.06 20.91 -8.39
N GLY A 190 40.68 20.39 -9.46
CA GLY A 190 41.72 19.36 -9.36
C GLY A 190 42.72 19.68 -8.26
N GLN A 191 42.87 18.76 -7.28
CA GLN A 191 43.77 18.95 -6.15
C GLN A 191 45.11 19.54 -6.64
N GLN A 192 45.33 20.81 -6.35
CA GLN A 192 46.65 21.42 -6.49
C GLN A 192 47.52 20.74 -5.44
N GLU A 193 48.39 19.82 -5.87
CA GLU A 193 49.50 19.43 -5.03
C GLU A 193 50.31 20.68 -4.70
N THR A 194 50.17 21.17 -3.48
CA THR A 194 51.04 22.19 -2.91
C THR A 194 52.43 21.59 -2.78
N GLY A 195 53.28 21.97 -3.74
CA GLY A 195 54.74 22.03 -3.71
C GLY A 195 55.52 21.15 -2.72
N ALA A 196 56.26 20.19 -3.27
CA ALA A 196 57.68 20.04 -2.98
C ALA A 196 58.37 19.64 -4.29
N GLY A 197 59.17 20.57 -4.84
CA GLY A 197 59.56 20.56 -6.24
C GLY A 197 60.59 19.51 -6.65
N GLN A 198 60.64 19.29 -7.96
CA GLN A 198 61.90 19.24 -8.69
C GLN A 198 61.67 19.66 -10.14
N GLU A 199 62.38 20.71 -10.57
CA GLU A 199 62.64 20.96 -11.98
C GLU A 199 63.34 19.75 -12.59
N THR A 200 62.92 19.34 -13.78
CA THR A 200 63.80 19.03 -14.93
C THR A 200 62.90 18.83 -16.14
N ALA A 201 63.03 19.73 -17.12
CA ALA A 201 63.68 19.46 -18.41
C ALA A 201 62.73 18.75 -19.39
N GLY A 202 62.61 19.32 -20.59
CA GLY A 202 61.67 18.90 -21.62
C GLY A 202 61.62 17.39 -21.80
N ALA A 203 60.47 16.79 -21.50
CA ALA A 203 60.17 15.44 -21.92
C ALA A 203 59.87 15.50 -23.42
N GLU A 204 60.81 14.99 -24.21
CA GLU A 204 60.50 14.40 -25.51
C GLU A 204 59.26 13.52 -25.37
N ALA A 205 58.46 13.46 -26.44
CA ALA A 205 57.34 12.55 -26.59
C ALA A 205 57.82 11.09 -26.48
N GLY A 206 58.07 10.64 -25.25
CA GLY A 206 58.35 9.26 -24.92
C GLY A 206 57.07 8.48 -25.17
N THR A 207 57.22 7.39 -25.92
CA THR A 207 56.22 6.35 -26.10
C THR A 207 55.76 5.83 -24.74
N GLY A 208 54.75 6.48 -24.14
CA GLY A 208 54.06 5.95 -22.98
C GLY A 208 53.42 4.63 -23.39
N GLU A 209 53.70 3.57 -22.63
CA GLU A 209 53.05 2.28 -22.86
C GLU A 209 51.53 2.44 -22.70
N ASP A 210 50.78 1.95 -23.68
CA ASP A 210 49.32 1.91 -23.64
C ASP A 210 48.88 0.87 -22.61
N LEU A 211 48.61 1.32 -21.38
CA LEU A 211 48.19 0.48 -20.26
C LEU A 211 46.70 0.11 -20.31
N ALA A 212 45.89 0.81 -21.11
CA ALA A 212 44.44 0.59 -21.24
C ALA A 212 44.09 -0.29 -22.45
N GLY A 213 45.04 -0.51 -23.37
CA GLY A 213 44.86 -1.29 -24.59
C GLY A 213 44.00 -0.59 -25.65
N GLY A 214 43.96 0.75 -25.64
CA GLY A 214 43.20 1.56 -26.59
C GLY A 214 42.80 2.94 -26.05
N ASN A 215 41.79 3.56 -26.67
CA ASN A 215 41.21 4.83 -26.22
C ASN A 215 39.88 4.59 -25.46
N PRO A 216 39.86 4.68 -24.12
CA PRO A 216 38.65 4.46 -23.32
C PRO A 216 37.47 5.36 -23.70
N LEU A 217 37.72 6.61 -24.12
CA LEU A 217 36.64 7.57 -24.43
C LEU A 217 35.87 7.17 -25.70
N GLU A 218 36.58 6.64 -26.70
CA GLU A 218 35.97 6.17 -27.95
C GLU A 218 35.14 4.92 -27.70
N ILE A 219 35.70 3.93 -26.98
CA ILE A 219 35.01 2.69 -26.59
C ILE A 219 33.77 2.98 -25.75
N PHE A 220 33.88 3.89 -24.76
CA PHE A 220 32.73 4.29 -23.96
C PHE A 220 31.61 4.89 -24.81
N THR A 221 31.96 5.80 -25.72
CA THR A 221 30.99 6.46 -26.62
C THR A 221 30.26 5.43 -27.48
N ASP A 222 30.98 4.47 -28.05
CA ASP A 222 30.38 3.39 -28.83
C ASP A 222 29.52 2.44 -27.99
N MET A 223 29.95 2.14 -26.76
CA MET A 223 29.25 1.24 -25.85
C MET A 223 27.90 1.81 -25.42
N VAL A 224 27.84 3.08 -25.03
CA VAL A 224 26.59 3.68 -24.52
C VAL A 224 25.62 4.12 -25.61
N ARG A 225 26.05 4.12 -26.88
CA ARG A 225 25.26 4.58 -28.04
C ARG A 225 23.90 3.90 -28.18
N ASP A 226 23.85 2.59 -27.96
CA ASP A 226 22.63 1.78 -28.16
C ASP A 226 21.75 1.73 -26.89
N GLY A 227 22.06 2.56 -25.89
CA GLY A 227 21.31 2.71 -24.64
C GLY A 227 21.79 1.77 -23.53
N VAL A 228 21.92 2.31 -22.32
CA VAL A 228 22.50 1.61 -21.17
C VAL A 228 21.70 0.39 -20.70
N LEU A 229 20.39 0.34 -20.97
CA LEU A 229 19.57 -0.84 -20.65
C LEU A 229 20.02 -2.07 -21.44
N ASN A 230 20.40 -1.90 -22.71
CA ASN A 230 20.83 -3.01 -23.58
C ASN A 230 22.19 -3.57 -23.15
N LEU A 231 23.00 -2.80 -22.43
CA LEU A 231 24.31 -3.22 -21.93
C LEU A 231 24.21 -4.21 -20.78
N VAL A 232 23.19 -4.06 -19.92
CA VAL A 232 23.07 -4.82 -18.66
C VAL A 232 21.90 -5.81 -18.64
N CYS A 233 20.88 -5.61 -19.47
CA CYS A 233 19.72 -6.50 -19.56
C CYS A 233 19.79 -7.39 -20.80
N ASP A 234 19.29 -8.63 -20.69
CA ASP A 234 18.97 -9.43 -21.89
C ASP A 234 17.71 -8.86 -22.56
N ALA A 235 17.84 -8.44 -23.82
CA ALA A 235 16.74 -7.88 -24.59
C ALA A 235 15.56 -8.87 -24.73
N LYS A 236 15.83 -10.17 -24.65
CA LYS A 236 14.79 -11.22 -24.71
C LYS A 236 13.90 -11.28 -23.47
N ARG A 237 14.35 -10.71 -22.35
CA ARG A 237 13.60 -10.67 -21.09
C ARG A 237 12.73 -9.42 -20.97
N LEU A 238 12.85 -8.48 -21.90
CA LEU A 238 12.10 -7.22 -21.90
C LEU A 238 10.60 -7.46 -22.16
N SER A 239 9.77 -6.70 -21.44
CA SER A 239 8.33 -6.65 -21.64
C SER A 239 7.95 -5.34 -22.32
N ASP A 240 7.15 -5.42 -23.38
CA ASP A 240 6.54 -4.25 -24.03
C ASP A 240 5.10 -4.00 -23.50
N GLY A 241 4.76 -4.55 -22.34
CA GLY A 241 3.45 -4.36 -21.72
C GLY A 241 3.21 -2.90 -21.31
N ILE A 242 1.94 -2.51 -21.31
CA ILE A 242 1.48 -1.18 -20.94
C ILE A 242 0.59 -1.33 -19.72
N VAL A 243 0.91 -0.63 -18.64
CA VAL A 243 0.07 -0.54 -17.44
C VAL A 243 -0.92 0.59 -17.64
N GLU A 244 -2.20 0.24 -17.69
CA GLU A 244 -3.30 1.21 -17.68
C GLU A 244 -3.59 1.63 -16.24
N GLY A 245 -3.39 2.91 -15.92
CA GLY A 245 -3.75 3.46 -14.62
C GLY A 245 -5.28 3.58 -14.45
N LEU A 246 -5.73 3.79 -13.22
CA LEU A 246 -7.11 4.23 -12.94
C LEU A 246 -7.43 5.48 -13.77
N GLU A 247 -8.55 5.48 -14.51
CA GLU A 247 -9.02 6.68 -15.21
C GLU A 247 -9.12 7.83 -14.19
N GLU A 248 -8.46 8.95 -14.48
CA GLU A 248 -8.31 10.07 -13.57
C GLU A 248 -9.69 10.58 -13.10
N ILE A 249 -10.03 10.32 -11.83
CA ILE A 249 -10.97 11.19 -11.10
C ILE A 249 -10.21 12.50 -10.98
N GLY A 250 -10.66 13.50 -11.73
CA GLY A 250 -9.96 14.76 -11.95
C GLY A 250 -9.39 15.35 -10.67
N ASP A 251 -8.08 15.22 -10.55
CA ASP A 251 -7.20 16.23 -10.00
C ASP A 251 -5.94 16.18 -10.84
N ASP A 252 -5.86 17.12 -11.78
CA ASP A 252 -4.61 17.65 -12.35
C ASP A 252 -3.85 18.34 -11.20
N ALA A 253 -3.46 17.56 -10.20
CA ALA A 253 -2.56 17.96 -9.13
C ALA A 253 -1.14 17.65 -9.60
N GLY A 254 -0.76 18.38 -10.64
CA GLY A 254 0.58 18.84 -10.91
C GLY A 254 1.71 17.89 -10.51
N SER A 255 2.33 17.33 -11.54
CA SER A 255 3.78 17.42 -11.70
C SER A 255 4.27 18.87 -11.51
N LYS A 256 4.29 19.33 -10.26
CA LYS A 256 4.85 20.60 -9.80
C LYS A 256 5.44 20.41 -8.40
N GLU A 257 6.29 19.40 -8.26
CA GLU A 257 7.48 19.63 -7.45
C GLU A 257 8.56 20.11 -8.42
N GLY A 258 8.96 21.37 -8.26
CA GLY A 258 10.17 21.92 -8.86
C GLY A 258 11.39 21.23 -8.28
N SER A 259 11.54 19.93 -8.58
CA SER A 259 12.70 19.16 -8.22
C SER A 259 13.85 19.68 -9.07
N ARG A 260 14.90 20.19 -8.42
CA ARG A 260 16.24 20.08 -9.00
C ARG A 260 16.37 18.67 -9.57
N ASP A 261 16.94 18.52 -10.77
CA ASP A 261 17.31 17.20 -11.28
C ASP A 261 18.21 16.54 -10.23
N LYS A 262 17.65 15.61 -9.45
CA LYS A 262 18.38 14.91 -8.40
C LYS A 262 19.46 14.08 -9.07
N CYS A 263 20.72 14.32 -8.70
CA CYS A 263 21.85 13.55 -9.19
C CYS A 263 21.96 12.20 -8.46
N ALA A 264 22.84 11.31 -8.89
CA ALA A 264 22.96 9.99 -8.26
C ALA A 264 23.42 10.11 -6.79
N ALA A 265 24.14 11.18 -6.44
CA ALA A 265 24.52 11.47 -5.06
C ALA A 265 23.31 11.77 -4.18
N ASP A 266 22.38 12.60 -4.66
CA ASP A 266 21.19 12.97 -3.92
C ASP A 266 20.34 11.71 -3.64
N TYR A 267 20.20 10.83 -4.64
CA TYR A 267 19.51 9.54 -4.46
C TYR A 267 20.22 8.61 -3.48
N LEU A 268 21.55 8.57 -3.50
CA LEU A 268 22.32 7.74 -2.57
C LEU A 268 22.19 8.29 -1.15
N GLU A 269 22.29 9.61 -0.94
CA GLU A 269 22.06 10.24 0.36
C GLU A 269 20.66 9.95 0.89
N GLU A 270 19.62 10.15 0.06
CA GLU A 270 18.23 9.86 0.43
C GLU A 270 18.03 8.37 0.73
N MET A 271 18.70 7.48 0.00
CA MET A 271 18.68 6.04 0.25
C MET A 271 19.34 5.66 1.58
N LEU A 272 20.47 6.31 1.92
CA LEU A 272 21.17 6.10 3.19
C LEU A 272 20.33 6.65 4.35
N ALA A 273 19.79 7.86 4.23
CA ALA A 273 18.96 8.50 5.24
C ALA A 273 17.61 7.80 5.42
N GLY A 274 16.95 7.40 4.32
CA GLY A 274 15.65 6.73 4.33
C GLY A 274 15.68 5.32 4.91
N ALA A 275 16.86 4.70 5.02
CA ALA A 275 17.06 3.44 5.70
C ALA A 275 17.11 3.57 7.23
N GLU A 276 17.35 4.78 7.74
CA GLU A 276 17.32 5.06 9.17
C GLU A 276 15.87 5.36 9.58
N LEU A 277 15.24 4.39 10.24
CA LEU A 277 13.90 4.57 10.80
C LEU A 277 13.94 5.64 11.91
N PRO A 278 13.12 6.71 11.82
CA PRO A 278 13.13 7.78 12.81
C PRO A 278 12.73 7.30 14.21
N ALA A 279 13.33 7.90 15.25
CA ALA A 279 13.05 7.58 16.65
C ALA A 279 11.73 8.16 17.18
N ASP A 280 11.12 9.11 16.45
CA ASP A 280 9.84 9.73 16.82
C ASP A 280 8.67 8.77 16.57
N LYS A 281 7.74 8.63 17.54
CA LYS A 281 6.60 7.71 17.46
C LYS A 281 5.65 7.97 16.29
N ASN A 282 5.35 9.24 15.96
CA ASN A 282 4.42 9.54 14.87
C ASN A 282 5.06 9.29 13.50
N ILE A 283 6.35 9.58 13.39
CA ILE A 283 7.13 9.32 12.18
C ILE A 283 7.40 7.81 12.04
N LEU A 284 7.54 7.09 13.16
CA LEU A 284 7.65 5.65 13.20
C LEU A 284 6.37 4.97 12.70
N GLU A 285 5.17 5.47 13.03
CA GLU A 285 3.90 4.92 12.52
C GLU A 285 3.78 5.07 10.99
N SER A 286 4.11 6.24 10.43
CA SER A 286 4.18 6.43 8.97
C SER A 286 5.27 5.56 8.33
N GLY A 287 6.45 5.45 8.95
CA GLY A 287 7.52 4.55 8.50
C GLY A 287 7.08 3.08 8.49
N ILE A 288 6.33 2.63 9.50
CA ILE A 288 5.75 1.28 9.57
C ILE A 288 4.69 1.08 8.49
N GLN A 289 3.82 2.06 8.23
CA GLN A 289 2.83 1.99 7.16
C GLN A 289 3.50 1.82 5.79
N LYS A 290 4.51 2.62 5.51
CA LYS A 290 5.26 2.53 4.25
C LYS A 290 5.97 1.18 4.11
N LEU A 291 6.56 0.65 5.18
CA LEU A 291 7.12 -0.70 5.18
C LEU A 291 6.06 -1.79 4.97
N ALA A 292 4.86 -1.62 5.53
CA ALA A 292 3.74 -2.53 5.29
C ALA A 292 3.36 -2.54 3.80
N TYR A 293 3.27 -1.39 3.14
CA TYR A 293 3.05 -1.33 1.71
C TYR A 293 4.13 -2.05 0.90
N ILE A 294 5.40 -1.82 1.22
CA ILE A 294 6.50 -2.48 0.52
C ILE A 294 6.47 -3.99 0.75
N ALA A 295 6.18 -4.46 1.96
CA ALA A 295 6.03 -5.88 2.26
C ALA A 295 4.82 -6.50 1.52
N TYR A 296 3.70 -5.79 1.44
CA TYR A 296 2.54 -6.21 0.66
C TYR A 296 2.86 -6.26 -0.83
N ALA A 297 3.54 -5.25 -1.37
CA ALA A 297 3.99 -5.21 -2.74
C ALA A 297 4.98 -6.35 -3.05
N GLU A 298 5.97 -6.59 -2.18
CA GLU A 298 6.89 -7.74 -2.25
C GLU A 298 6.13 -9.06 -2.25
N LYS A 299 5.00 -9.17 -1.54
CA LYS A 299 4.16 -10.38 -1.52
C LYS A 299 3.33 -10.52 -2.81
N GLN A 300 2.79 -9.43 -3.35
CA GLN A 300 1.78 -9.48 -4.41
C GLN A 300 2.29 -9.28 -5.84
N PHE A 301 3.26 -8.39 -6.07
CA PHE A 301 3.63 -7.96 -7.42
C PHE A 301 4.92 -8.60 -7.92
N SER A 302 4.97 -8.87 -9.24
CA SER A 302 6.20 -9.35 -9.90
C SER A 302 7.25 -8.25 -9.95
N SER A 303 8.50 -8.67 -10.06
CA SER A 303 9.66 -7.82 -10.39
C SER A 303 10.48 -8.50 -11.48
N TYR A 304 11.44 -7.79 -12.08
CA TYR A 304 12.31 -8.34 -13.12
C TYR A 304 12.97 -9.69 -12.75
N VAL A 305 13.32 -9.86 -11.47
CA VAL A 305 14.01 -11.05 -10.95
C VAL A 305 13.08 -12.07 -10.28
N ALA A 306 11.82 -11.72 -10.03
CA ALA A 306 10.87 -12.59 -9.33
C ALA A 306 9.49 -12.48 -9.96
N ASP A 307 9.12 -13.50 -10.73
CA ASP A 307 7.81 -13.62 -11.35
C ASP A 307 6.82 -14.27 -10.38
N LYS A 308 5.69 -13.61 -10.16
CA LYS A 308 4.56 -14.07 -9.34
C LYS A 308 3.35 -14.47 -10.17
N GLY A 309 3.51 -14.65 -11.49
CA GLY A 309 2.42 -14.97 -12.39
C GLY A 309 1.41 -13.83 -12.55
N ARG A 310 1.86 -12.58 -12.38
CA ARG A 310 1.06 -11.36 -12.61
C ARG A 310 1.11 -10.96 -14.08
N THR A 311 0.10 -10.23 -14.53
CA THR A 311 0.02 -9.72 -15.90
C THR A 311 1.17 -8.74 -16.17
N THR A 312 1.44 -7.85 -15.22
CA THR A 312 2.61 -6.96 -15.21
C THR A 312 3.83 -7.72 -14.70
N LYS A 313 4.87 -7.85 -15.54
CA LYS A 313 6.17 -8.46 -15.20
C LYS A 313 7.00 -7.55 -14.30
N TYR A 314 6.92 -6.24 -14.49
CA TYR A 314 7.72 -5.25 -13.75
C TYR A 314 6.88 -4.40 -12.80
N GLY A 315 6.01 -5.06 -12.01
CA GLY A 315 5.08 -4.40 -11.11
C GLY A 315 5.79 -3.61 -9.99
N MET A 316 6.83 -4.18 -9.38
CA MET A 316 7.61 -3.48 -8.35
C MET A 316 8.34 -2.26 -8.91
N GLU A 317 8.86 -2.36 -10.14
CA GLU A 317 9.50 -1.26 -10.85
C GLU A 317 8.46 -0.18 -11.22
N TYR A 318 7.23 -0.56 -11.57
CA TYR A 318 6.12 0.38 -11.79
C TYR A 318 5.77 1.17 -10.53
N LEU A 319 5.73 0.52 -9.36
CA LEU A 319 5.49 1.22 -8.09
C LEU A 319 6.53 2.33 -7.84
N ALA A 320 7.78 2.13 -8.28
CA ALA A 320 8.83 3.13 -8.16
C ALA A 320 8.81 4.18 -9.30
N GLY A 321 8.68 3.74 -10.54
CA GLY A 321 8.80 4.58 -11.75
C GLY A 321 7.52 5.31 -12.15
N GLY A 322 6.34 4.69 -11.98
CA GLY A 322 5.04 5.25 -12.33
C GLY A 322 4.84 5.54 -13.82
N LYS A 323 5.57 4.86 -14.70
CA LYS A 323 5.48 5.06 -16.16
C LYS A 323 4.53 4.05 -16.79
N LYS A 324 3.93 4.40 -17.92
CA LYS A 324 2.96 3.54 -18.61
C LYS A 324 3.59 2.26 -19.17
N GLU A 325 4.73 2.36 -19.83
CA GLU A 325 5.42 1.20 -20.42
C GLU A 325 6.23 0.45 -19.35
N GLU A 326 6.09 -0.88 -19.30
CA GLU A 326 6.85 -1.73 -18.37
C GLU A 326 8.36 -1.53 -18.55
N LYS A 327 8.85 -1.56 -19.79
CA LYS A 327 10.26 -1.34 -20.13
C LYS A 327 10.81 -0.02 -19.59
N ASP A 328 10.01 1.03 -19.60
CA ASP A 328 10.43 2.35 -19.12
C ASP A 328 10.57 2.40 -17.59
N ASN A 329 9.76 1.62 -16.86
CA ASN A 329 9.90 1.44 -15.41
C ASN A 329 11.16 0.65 -15.08
N LEU A 330 11.46 -0.41 -15.84
CA LEU A 330 12.73 -1.13 -15.69
C LEU A 330 13.92 -0.21 -15.99
N SER A 331 13.86 0.56 -17.08
CA SER A 331 14.88 1.53 -17.43
C SER A 331 15.07 2.59 -16.34
N TYR A 332 13.97 3.07 -15.73
CA TYR A 332 14.00 4.02 -14.62
C TYR A 332 14.81 3.49 -13.42
N ILE A 333 14.66 2.21 -13.09
CA ILE A 333 15.41 1.56 -12.00
C ILE A 333 16.85 1.29 -12.40
N VAL A 334 17.08 0.73 -13.59
CA VAL A 334 18.42 0.40 -14.08
C VAL A 334 19.31 1.64 -14.17
N ASN A 335 18.78 2.77 -14.66
CA ASN A 335 19.55 4.01 -14.75
C ASN A 335 19.98 4.54 -13.36
N ARG A 336 19.09 4.50 -12.37
CA ARG A 336 19.42 4.91 -10.99
C ARG A 336 20.43 3.98 -10.37
N LEU A 337 20.26 2.68 -10.59
CA LEU A 337 21.18 1.68 -10.08
C LEU A 337 22.57 1.86 -10.69
N LEU A 338 22.68 2.06 -12.01
CA LEU A 338 23.94 2.37 -12.68
C LEU A 338 24.61 3.62 -12.09
N GLY A 339 23.87 4.72 -11.89
CA GLY A 339 24.42 5.95 -11.30
C GLY A 339 24.95 5.75 -9.88
N ILE A 340 24.14 5.16 -8.99
CA ILE A 340 24.52 4.90 -7.60
C ILE A 340 25.73 3.95 -7.54
N ARG A 341 25.73 2.89 -8.35
CA ARG A 341 26.84 1.93 -8.40
C ARG A 341 28.10 2.57 -8.98
N ALA A 342 28.00 3.36 -10.05
CA ALA A 342 29.14 4.08 -10.61
C ALA A 342 29.77 5.03 -9.58
N MET A 343 28.96 5.73 -8.79
CA MET A 343 29.45 6.61 -7.72
C MET A 343 30.22 5.84 -6.63
N ILE A 344 29.64 4.76 -6.10
CA ILE A 344 30.29 3.92 -5.08
C ILE A 344 31.59 3.31 -5.63
N ASN A 345 31.58 2.87 -6.90
CA ASN A 345 32.74 2.31 -7.57
C ASN A 345 33.82 3.39 -7.75
N PHE A 346 33.45 4.59 -8.19
CA PHE A 346 34.37 5.71 -8.42
C PHE A 346 35.05 6.14 -7.12
N ALA A 347 34.30 6.27 -6.02
CA ALA A 347 34.84 6.54 -4.68
C ALA A 347 35.92 5.53 -4.28
N CYS A 348 35.71 4.23 -4.58
CA CYS A 348 36.70 3.17 -4.35
C CYS A 348 37.91 3.26 -5.29
N ILE A 349 37.68 3.53 -6.57
CA ILE A 349 38.69 3.56 -7.63
C ILE A 349 39.63 4.75 -7.45
N VAL A 350 39.10 5.94 -7.20
CA VAL A 350 39.90 7.16 -7.04
C VAL A 350 40.84 7.07 -5.84
N SER A 351 40.42 6.34 -4.79
CA SER A 351 41.22 6.08 -3.60
C SER A 351 42.37 5.08 -3.80
N ASN A 352 42.49 4.45 -4.98
CA ASN A 352 43.49 3.43 -5.26
C ASN A 352 44.69 4.01 -6.01
N ALA A 353 45.84 4.11 -5.33
CA ALA A 353 47.08 4.66 -5.88
C ALA A 353 47.55 3.96 -7.18
N ALA A 354 47.38 2.64 -7.29
CA ALA A 354 47.78 1.91 -8.50
C ALA A 354 46.87 2.22 -9.70
N LEU A 355 45.57 2.42 -9.47
CA LEU A 355 44.65 2.84 -10.53
C LEU A 355 44.84 4.32 -10.91
N GLN A 356 45.19 5.17 -9.93
CA GLN A 356 45.61 6.54 -10.19
C GLN A 356 46.84 6.60 -11.10
N GLU A 357 47.88 5.81 -10.81
CA GLU A 357 49.09 5.77 -11.64
C GLU A 357 48.80 5.30 -13.07
N LYS A 358 48.08 4.18 -13.23
CA LYS A 358 47.71 3.64 -14.55
C LYS A 358 46.87 4.61 -15.38
N SER A 359 45.88 5.25 -14.74
CA SER A 359 45.04 6.26 -15.39
C SER A 359 45.80 7.51 -15.78
N LEU A 360 46.75 7.96 -14.95
CA LEU A 360 47.58 9.12 -15.25
C LEU A 360 48.49 8.86 -16.46
N ALA A 361 49.09 7.68 -16.53
CA ALA A 361 49.91 7.29 -17.67
C ALA A 361 49.09 7.28 -18.97
N THR A 362 47.90 6.65 -18.94
CA THR A 362 46.97 6.62 -20.08
C THR A 362 46.51 8.02 -20.49
N ALA A 363 46.16 8.88 -19.53
CA ALA A 363 45.78 10.26 -19.80
C ALA A 363 46.93 11.09 -20.37
N THR A 364 48.16 10.84 -19.94
CA THR A 364 49.36 11.50 -20.49
C THR A 364 49.59 11.11 -21.94
N VAL A 365 49.32 9.86 -22.32
CA VAL A 365 49.37 9.45 -23.74
C VAL A 365 48.30 10.17 -24.57
N LEU A 366 47.06 10.26 -24.06
CA LEU A 366 45.94 10.84 -24.81
C LEU A 366 45.95 12.38 -24.87
N ALA A 367 46.41 13.04 -23.81
CA ALA A 367 46.31 14.50 -23.66
C ALA A 367 47.66 15.18 -23.40
N GLY A 368 48.76 14.45 -23.33
CA GLY A 368 50.09 15.01 -23.06
C GLY A 368 50.56 15.99 -24.12
N PHE A 369 50.12 15.83 -25.38
CA PHE A 369 50.40 16.77 -26.47
C PHE A 369 49.91 18.20 -26.19
N THR A 370 48.94 18.37 -25.28
CA THR A 370 48.44 19.68 -24.87
C THR A 370 49.46 20.45 -24.03
N GLY A 371 50.39 19.75 -23.35
CA GLY A 371 51.33 20.35 -22.41
C GLY A 371 50.66 21.01 -21.19
N MET A 372 49.37 20.74 -20.95
CA MET A 372 48.58 21.37 -19.89
C MET A 372 48.26 20.35 -18.79
N PRO A 373 48.95 20.37 -17.63
CA PRO A 373 48.68 19.44 -16.53
C PRO A 373 47.21 19.37 -16.08
N PRO A 374 46.45 20.49 -16.02
CA PRO A 374 45.02 20.43 -15.68
C PRO A 374 44.19 19.59 -16.67
N VAL A 375 44.53 19.66 -17.97
CA VAL A 375 43.82 18.90 -19.01
C VAL A 375 44.13 17.40 -18.89
N ILE A 376 45.38 17.04 -18.61
CA ILE A 376 45.79 15.66 -18.37
C ILE A 376 45.04 15.10 -17.14
N LYS A 377 44.94 15.87 -16.05
CA LYS A 377 44.16 15.49 -14.87
C LYS A 377 42.67 15.32 -15.17
N ALA A 378 42.07 16.23 -15.93
CA ALA A 378 40.67 16.10 -16.33
C ALA A 378 40.42 14.79 -17.11
N VAL A 379 41.29 14.48 -18.09
CA VAL A 379 41.19 13.23 -18.87
C VAL A 379 41.40 12.00 -17.99
N GLN A 380 42.35 12.05 -17.04
CA GLN A 380 42.58 10.97 -16.08
C GLN A 380 41.29 10.58 -15.35
N TYR A 381 40.57 11.57 -14.81
CA TYR A 381 39.37 11.29 -14.04
C TYR A 381 38.17 10.88 -14.89
N VAL A 382 38.08 11.34 -16.14
CA VAL A 382 37.12 10.80 -17.12
C VAL A 382 37.38 9.31 -17.34
N ILE A 383 38.64 8.89 -17.49
CA ILE A 383 38.99 7.46 -17.63
C ILE A 383 38.60 6.66 -16.37
N LEU A 384 38.83 7.21 -15.18
CA LEU A 384 38.42 6.56 -13.92
C LEU A 384 36.89 6.46 -13.79
N LEU A 385 36.14 7.45 -14.29
CA LEU A 385 34.68 7.42 -14.32
C LEU A 385 34.15 6.37 -15.31
N ILE A 386 34.77 6.25 -16.49
CA ILE A 386 34.46 5.18 -17.45
C ILE A 386 34.67 3.81 -16.80
N PHE A 387 35.82 3.60 -16.14
CA PHE A 387 36.10 2.35 -15.44
C PHE A 387 35.09 2.06 -14.32
N ALA A 388 34.69 3.08 -13.56
CA ALA A 388 33.67 2.96 -12.52
C ALA A 388 32.29 2.60 -13.09
N PHE A 389 31.93 3.15 -14.25
CA PHE A 389 30.71 2.84 -14.98
C PHE A 389 30.71 1.41 -15.53
N GLU A 390 31.83 0.94 -16.08
CA GLU A 390 31.96 -0.45 -16.55
C GLU A 390 31.81 -1.45 -15.39
N GLU A 391 32.45 -1.19 -14.25
CA GLU A 391 32.23 -1.98 -13.03
C GLU A 391 30.76 -1.91 -12.57
N ALA A 392 30.09 -0.76 -12.74
CA ALA A 392 28.67 -0.60 -12.42
C ALA A 392 27.80 -1.46 -13.36
N CYS A 393 28.17 -1.57 -14.64
CA CYS A 393 27.51 -2.46 -15.59
C CYS A 393 27.63 -3.93 -15.17
N VAL A 394 28.81 -4.37 -14.69
CA VAL A 394 28.99 -5.72 -14.13
C VAL A 394 28.08 -5.94 -12.92
N ASP A 395 28.05 -4.98 -12.00
CA ASP A 395 27.23 -5.04 -10.78
C ASP A 395 25.74 -5.11 -11.09
N VAL A 396 25.24 -4.25 -11.98
CA VAL A 396 23.82 -4.21 -12.39
C VAL A 396 23.44 -5.48 -13.14
N THR A 397 24.29 -5.97 -14.04
CA THR A 397 24.08 -7.25 -14.73
C THR A 397 23.94 -8.39 -13.71
N ALA A 398 24.81 -8.43 -12.69
CA ALA A 398 24.73 -9.43 -11.64
C ALA A 398 23.42 -9.34 -10.83
N LEU A 399 22.99 -8.12 -10.49
CA LEU A 399 21.73 -7.89 -9.77
C LEU A 399 20.52 -8.36 -10.59
N LEU A 400 20.48 -8.08 -11.89
CA LEU A 400 19.43 -8.51 -12.81
C LEU A 400 19.43 -10.03 -13.08
N ASP A 401 20.58 -10.68 -12.90
CA ASP A 401 20.71 -12.14 -12.88
C ASP A 401 20.32 -12.77 -11.53
N GLY A 402 19.81 -11.98 -10.58
CA GLY A 402 19.40 -12.45 -9.25
C GLY A 402 20.56 -12.72 -8.29
N ARG A 403 21.76 -12.21 -8.58
CA ARG A 403 22.93 -12.34 -7.71
C ARG A 403 22.98 -11.21 -6.69
N SER A 404 23.84 -11.39 -5.69
CA SER A 404 24.08 -10.39 -4.65
C SER A 404 25.48 -9.80 -4.78
N ILE A 405 25.59 -8.48 -4.60
CA ILE A 405 26.86 -7.75 -4.73
C ILE A 405 27.20 -7.04 -3.42
N PRO A 406 28.47 -6.77 -3.12
CA PRO A 406 28.84 -5.94 -1.98
C PRO A 406 28.24 -4.53 -2.11
N PHE A 407 27.57 -4.04 -1.07
CA PHE A 407 27.04 -2.68 -1.06
C PHE A 407 28.20 -1.67 -1.21
N LEU A 408 29.24 -1.78 -0.37
CA LEU A 408 30.49 -1.02 -0.52
C LEU A 408 31.56 -1.83 -1.25
N LYS A 409 32.27 -1.17 -2.16
CA LYS A 409 33.40 -1.76 -2.87
C LYS A 409 34.71 -1.55 -2.15
N THR A 410 35.60 -2.51 -2.37
CA THR A 410 37.03 -2.41 -2.07
C THR A 410 37.80 -2.84 -3.30
N ALA A 411 39.09 -2.49 -3.38
CA ALA A 411 39.94 -2.89 -4.51
C ALA A 411 39.97 -4.41 -4.77
N LYS A 412 39.72 -5.25 -3.75
CA LYS A 412 39.63 -6.71 -3.88
C LYS A 412 38.33 -7.20 -4.52
N ASN A 413 37.29 -6.37 -4.49
CA ASN A 413 35.94 -6.72 -4.93
C ASN A 413 35.60 -6.19 -6.32
N LEU A 414 36.50 -5.38 -6.91
CA LEU A 414 36.39 -4.97 -8.31
C LEU A 414 36.52 -6.20 -9.22
N LYS A 415 35.65 -6.31 -10.22
CA LYS A 415 35.60 -7.44 -11.15
C LYS A 415 36.28 -7.12 -12.47
N MET A 416 36.19 -5.88 -12.90
CA MET A 416 36.92 -5.35 -14.04
C MET A 416 38.39 -5.12 -13.65
N ALA A 417 39.30 -5.52 -14.53
CA ALA A 417 40.69 -5.11 -14.49
C ALA A 417 40.89 -3.85 -15.35
N TYR A 418 41.89 -3.03 -15.03
CA TYR A 418 42.14 -1.78 -15.75
C TYR A 418 42.46 -2.02 -17.23
N GLU A 419 43.16 -3.11 -17.52
CA GLU A 419 43.55 -3.54 -18.86
C GLU A 419 42.34 -3.99 -19.70
N GLU A 420 41.18 -4.19 -19.07
CA GLU A 420 39.95 -4.63 -19.75
C GLU A 420 39.07 -3.45 -20.19
N ILE A 421 39.43 -2.21 -19.86
CA ILE A 421 38.62 -1.01 -20.14
C ILE A 421 38.27 -0.91 -21.63
N CYS A 422 39.25 -1.07 -22.52
CA CYS A 422 39.01 -0.91 -23.95
C CYS A 422 38.34 -2.12 -24.62
N ILE A 423 38.11 -3.22 -23.90
CA ILE A 423 37.41 -4.42 -24.41
C ILE A 423 36.05 -4.65 -23.71
N ALA A 424 35.60 -3.67 -22.93
CA ALA A 424 34.33 -3.71 -22.22
C ALA A 424 33.15 -3.91 -23.19
N SER A 425 32.31 -4.88 -22.85
CA SER A 425 31.17 -5.28 -23.67
C SER A 425 30.14 -6.02 -22.82
N LYS A 426 28.90 -6.08 -23.31
CA LYS A 426 27.82 -6.87 -22.68
C LYS A 426 28.23 -8.31 -22.34
N GLY A 427 28.93 -8.98 -23.25
CA GLY A 427 29.40 -10.35 -23.04
C GLY A 427 30.41 -10.47 -21.91
N LEU A 428 31.34 -9.50 -21.82
CA LEU A 428 32.31 -9.43 -20.72
C LEU A 428 31.60 -9.16 -19.39
N PHE A 429 30.65 -8.21 -19.36
CA PHE A 429 29.90 -7.89 -18.14
C PHE A 429 29.14 -9.10 -17.61
N ALA A 430 28.44 -9.84 -18.46
CA ALA A 430 27.76 -11.07 -18.08
C ALA A 430 28.73 -12.14 -17.54
N SER A 431 29.89 -12.32 -18.19
CA SER A 431 30.91 -13.27 -17.73
C SER A 431 31.45 -12.91 -16.34
N LYS A 432 31.72 -11.61 -16.09
CA LYS A 432 32.23 -11.13 -14.81
C LYS A 432 31.16 -11.15 -13.71
N ALA A 433 29.92 -10.79 -14.07
CA ALA A 433 28.75 -10.86 -13.19
C ALA A 433 28.52 -12.29 -12.66
N GLY A 434 28.81 -13.30 -13.50
CA GLY A 434 28.78 -14.71 -13.14
C GLY A 434 29.62 -15.11 -11.93
N THR A 435 30.61 -14.30 -11.54
CA THR A 435 31.47 -14.56 -10.37
C THR A 435 30.85 -14.16 -9.04
N TYR A 436 29.75 -13.40 -9.04
CA TYR A 436 29.03 -13.06 -7.82
C TYR A 436 28.19 -14.23 -7.31
N PRO A 437 28.02 -14.36 -5.98
CA PRO A 437 27.22 -15.43 -5.41
C PRO A 437 25.73 -15.27 -5.76
N VAL A 438 25.10 -16.39 -6.14
CA VAL A 438 23.64 -16.52 -6.24
C VAL A 438 23.10 -16.67 -4.82
N ASN A 439 22.19 -15.77 -4.41
CA ASN A 439 21.53 -15.75 -3.11
C ASN A 439 22.44 -15.79 -1.85
N GLY A 440 22.73 -14.59 -1.32
CA GLY A 440 23.04 -14.23 0.07
C GLY A 440 23.85 -15.20 0.94
N ALA A 441 25.17 -14.99 1.00
CA ALA A 441 26.03 -15.67 1.99
C ALA A 441 27.04 -14.75 2.75
N PRO A 442 27.23 -13.46 2.39
CA PRO A 442 27.81 -12.47 3.30
C PRO A 442 26.79 -11.42 3.74
N SER A 443 26.78 -11.05 5.03
CA SER A 443 25.89 -10.02 5.62
C SER A 443 25.98 -8.64 4.95
N ALA A 444 27.08 -8.34 4.25
CA ALA A 444 27.33 -7.05 3.58
C ALA A 444 26.84 -6.98 2.12
N ASN A 445 26.31 -8.07 1.56
CA ASN A 445 25.82 -8.07 0.17
C ASN A 445 24.35 -7.63 0.06
N ILE A 446 24.04 -6.90 -1.00
CA ILE A 446 22.70 -6.41 -1.35
C ILE A 446 22.19 -7.08 -2.63
N THR A 447 20.88 -7.32 -2.71
CA THR A 447 20.21 -7.91 -3.88
C THR A 447 19.41 -6.87 -4.66
N TYR A 448 18.96 -7.22 -5.87
CA TYR A 448 18.12 -6.34 -6.69
C TYR A 448 16.81 -5.95 -5.99
N GLN A 449 16.15 -6.93 -5.35
CA GLN A 449 14.94 -6.71 -4.56
C GLN A 449 15.15 -5.70 -3.44
N GLN A 450 16.30 -5.76 -2.77
CA GLN A 450 16.59 -4.81 -1.69
C GLN A 450 16.84 -3.40 -2.21
N TYR A 451 17.50 -3.25 -3.37
CA TYR A 451 17.57 -1.96 -4.04
C TYR A 451 16.18 -1.43 -4.43
N LEU A 452 15.27 -2.29 -4.90
CA LEU A 452 13.88 -1.90 -5.15
C LEU A 452 13.20 -1.40 -3.87
N TYR A 453 13.33 -2.09 -2.75
CA TYR A 453 12.73 -1.64 -1.48
C TYR A 453 13.25 -0.26 -1.07
N LEU A 454 14.55 -0.01 -1.27
CA LEU A 454 15.13 1.30 -1.02
C LEU A 454 14.59 2.38 -1.94
N PHE A 455 14.42 2.10 -3.23
CA PHE A 455 13.78 3.05 -4.14
C PHE A 455 12.31 3.30 -3.77
N LEU A 456 11.57 2.27 -3.33
CA LEU A 456 10.18 2.41 -2.90
C LEU A 456 10.06 3.24 -1.61
N LEU A 457 11.05 3.21 -0.72
CA LEU A 457 11.06 4.07 0.46
C LEU A 457 11.08 5.57 0.10
N LEU A 458 11.68 5.93 -1.04
CA LEU A 458 11.74 7.30 -1.56
C LEU A 458 10.43 7.78 -2.19
N ILE A 459 9.49 6.87 -2.48
CA ILE A 459 8.20 7.20 -3.07
C ILE A 459 7.21 7.61 -1.98
N SER A 460 6.34 8.58 -2.24
CA SER A 460 5.28 8.95 -1.30
C SER A 460 4.32 7.77 -1.08
N GLU A 461 3.77 7.65 0.13
CA GLU A 461 2.81 6.58 0.46
C GLU A 461 1.59 6.61 -0.45
N GLU A 462 1.13 7.81 -0.83
CA GLU A 462 0.02 7.99 -1.76
C GLU A 462 0.32 7.42 -3.14
N ASN A 463 1.50 7.70 -3.71
CA ASN A 463 1.89 7.15 -4.99
C ASN A 463 2.03 5.62 -4.93
N LEU A 464 2.60 5.08 -3.84
CA LEU A 464 2.67 3.62 -3.65
C LEU A 464 1.28 2.98 -3.59
N ARG A 465 0.34 3.60 -2.86
CA ARG A 465 -1.04 3.13 -2.76
C ARG A 465 -1.74 3.16 -4.11
N ASN A 466 -1.77 4.32 -4.76
CA ASN A 466 -2.49 4.51 -6.02
C ASN A 466 -1.94 3.58 -7.11
N ARG A 467 -0.60 3.47 -7.23
CA ARG A 467 0.04 2.55 -8.18
C ARG A 467 -0.21 1.09 -7.83
N SER A 468 -0.37 0.74 -6.55
CA SER A 468 -0.77 -0.62 -6.16
C SER A 468 -2.21 -0.91 -6.61
N CYS A 469 -3.13 0.05 -6.48
CA CYS A 469 -4.49 -0.07 -7.00
C CYS A 469 -4.52 -0.23 -8.52
N ASP A 470 -3.69 0.52 -9.26
CA ASP A 470 -3.56 0.37 -10.72
C ASP A 470 -3.18 -1.07 -11.10
N LEU A 471 -2.15 -1.63 -10.46
CA LEU A 471 -1.68 -2.99 -10.74
C LEU A 471 -2.74 -4.05 -10.41
N ILE A 472 -3.47 -3.87 -9.30
CA ILE A 472 -4.56 -4.78 -8.91
C ILE A 472 -5.69 -4.74 -9.94
N GLN A 473 -6.14 -3.53 -10.31
CA GLN A 473 -7.21 -3.37 -11.29
C GLN A 473 -6.81 -3.93 -12.65
N TYR A 474 -5.62 -3.60 -13.14
CA TYR A 474 -5.10 -4.06 -14.41
C TYR A 474 -5.02 -5.60 -14.46
N ASP A 475 -4.45 -6.25 -13.43
CA ASP A 475 -4.36 -7.72 -13.38
C ASP A 475 -5.75 -8.37 -13.36
N LEU A 476 -6.71 -7.81 -12.60
CA LEU A 476 -8.06 -8.36 -12.52
C LEU A 476 -8.87 -8.17 -13.80
N ARG A 477 -8.68 -7.04 -14.50
CA ARG A 477 -9.29 -6.79 -15.81
C ARG A 477 -8.83 -7.77 -16.86
N GLU A 478 -7.51 -7.97 -16.94
CA GLU A 478 -6.90 -8.83 -17.95
C GLU A 478 -7.19 -10.32 -17.73
N LYS A 479 -7.21 -10.77 -16.47
CA LYS A 479 -7.37 -12.20 -16.17
C LYS A 479 -8.81 -12.66 -15.95
N TYR A 480 -9.67 -11.79 -15.43
CA TYR A 480 -10.98 -12.23 -14.93
C TYR A 480 -12.13 -11.44 -15.54
N ASN A 481 -12.13 -10.11 -15.42
CA ASN A 481 -13.26 -9.31 -15.88
C ASN A 481 -12.85 -7.89 -16.30
N GLN A 482 -12.92 -7.62 -17.59
CA GLN A 482 -12.58 -6.32 -18.19
C GLN A 482 -13.39 -5.13 -17.63
N THR A 483 -14.59 -5.37 -17.08
CA THR A 483 -15.41 -4.33 -16.45
C THR A 483 -15.06 -4.07 -14.99
N PHE A 484 -14.04 -4.74 -14.45
CA PHE A 484 -13.66 -4.59 -13.05
C PHE A 484 -13.19 -3.15 -12.77
N CYS A 485 -13.69 -2.54 -11.71
CA CYS A 485 -13.32 -1.19 -11.28
C CYS A 485 -13.13 -1.17 -9.76
N LEU A 486 -11.94 -0.77 -9.32
CA LEU A 486 -11.58 -0.74 -7.90
C LEU A 486 -12.29 0.40 -7.15
N SER A 487 -12.66 1.48 -7.86
CA SER A 487 -13.47 2.57 -7.28
C SER A 487 -14.87 2.12 -6.87
N ASP A 488 -15.40 1.08 -7.50
CA ASP A 488 -16.78 0.62 -7.28
C ASP A 488 -16.82 -0.54 -6.24
N CYS A 489 -15.68 -0.85 -5.64
CA CYS A 489 -15.53 -1.86 -4.61
C CYS A 489 -15.96 -1.33 -3.25
N ILE A 490 -17.10 -1.79 -2.73
CA ILE A 490 -17.67 -1.36 -1.44
C ILE A 490 -17.14 -2.24 -0.31
N CYS A 491 -16.58 -1.63 0.72
CA CYS A 491 -15.98 -2.30 1.87
C CYS A 491 -16.74 -2.06 3.18
N THR A 492 -17.42 -0.92 3.30
CA THR A 492 -18.28 -0.60 4.44
C THR A 492 -19.59 0.01 3.97
N CYS A 493 -20.65 -0.18 4.74
CA CYS A 493 -21.96 0.38 4.46
C CYS A 493 -22.69 0.68 5.77
N GLN A 494 -23.31 1.85 5.83
CA GLN A 494 -24.28 2.25 6.83
C GLN A 494 -25.67 2.10 6.24
N TYR A 495 -26.51 1.29 6.87
CA TYR A 495 -27.90 1.06 6.48
C TYR A 495 -28.83 1.75 7.47
N HIS A 496 -29.82 2.45 6.94
CA HIS A 496 -30.94 2.95 7.70
C HIS A 496 -32.17 2.09 7.42
N ILE A 497 -32.92 1.75 8.47
CA ILE A 497 -34.12 0.92 8.37
C ILE A 497 -35.26 1.60 9.10
N ASP A 498 -36.34 1.85 8.36
CA ASP A 498 -37.61 2.30 8.88
C ASP A 498 -38.60 1.15 8.91
N TYR A 499 -39.24 0.94 10.06
CA TYR A 499 -40.23 -0.12 10.22
C TYR A 499 -41.35 0.25 11.16
N THR A 500 -42.49 -0.42 10.99
CA THR A 500 -43.66 -0.20 11.85
C THR A 500 -43.90 -1.37 12.81
N VAL A 501 -44.24 -1.04 14.06
CA VAL A 501 -44.66 -1.99 15.09
C VAL A 501 -46.01 -1.51 15.62
N PRO A 502 -47.13 -2.07 15.11
CA PRO A 502 -48.46 -1.66 15.54
C PRO A 502 -48.69 -2.05 16.99
N PHE A 503 -49.34 -1.19 17.77
CA PHE A 503 -49.70 -1.52 19.15
C PHE A 503 -50.77 -2.61 19.20
N LEU A 504 -50.69 -3.56 20.14
CA LEU A 504 -51.71 -4.62 20.28
C LEU A 504 -52.99 -4.10 20.96
N PHE A 505 -52.87 -3.06 21.79
CA PHE A 505 -53.95 -2.55 22.65
C PHE A 505 -54.44 -1.14 22.27
N GLU A 506 -54.01 -0.61 21.13
CA GLU A 506 -54.36 0.75 20.65
C GLU A 506 -55.85 0.91 20.33
N ASN A 507 -56.55 -0.17 19.96
CA ASN A 507 -58.00 -0.18 19.68
C ASN A 507 -58.86 -0.56 20.90
N LEU A 508 -58.35 -0.44 22.12
CA LEU A 508 -59.21 -0.60 23.29
C LEU A 508 -60.15 0.62 23.37
N PRO A 509 -61.48 0.43 23.50
CA PRO A 509 -62.48 1.50 23.39
C PRO A 509 -62.36 2.61 24.46
N PHE A 510 -61.44 2.46 25.42
CA PHE A 510 -61.15 3.44 26.45
C PHE A 510 -59.84 4.21 26.22
N LEU A 511 -59.11 3.93 25.14
CA LEU A 511 -57.85 4.59 24.75
C LEU A 511 -57.94 5.33 23.40
N GLU A 512 -59.13 5.39 22.78
CA GLU A 512 -59.41 5.92 21.42
C GLU A 512 -58.91 7.36 21.14
N ASN A 513 -58.42 8.11 22.13
CA ASN A 513 -57.96 9.50 21.97
C ASN A 513 -56.56 9.79 22.53
N ALA A 514 -55.72 8.77 22.79
CA ALA A 514 -54.42 8.97 23.45
C ALA A 514 -53.20 9.03 22.51
N GLY A 515 -53.35 8.85 21.20
CA GLY A 515 -52.25 8.91 20.23
C GLY A 515 -52.56 9.87 19.09
N GLU A 516 -51.71 10.89 18.89
CA GLU A 516 -51.69 11.64 17.63
C GLU A 516 -51.46 10.67 16.47
N GLU A 517 -52.30 10.79 15.43
CA GLU A 517 -52.20 10.01 14.20
C GLU A 517 -50.76 10.08 13.65
N GLY A 518 -50.04 8.96 13.69
CA GLY A 518 -48.87 8.71 12.83
C GLY A 518 -47.51 8.49 13.49
N GLN A 519 -47.29 8.86 14.76
CA GLN A 519 -45.93 8.79 15.36
C GLN A 519 -45.66 7.60 16.30
N GLY A 520 -46.69 6.92 16.82
CA GLY A 520 -46.52 5.87 17.84
C GLY A 520 -45.93 4.54 17.34
N ASN A 521 -46.18 4.22 16.06
CA ASN A 521 -45.90 2.90 15.48
C ASN A 521 -44.64 2.86 14.61
N SER A 522 -44.08 4.00 14.19
CA SER A 522 -42.88 4.06 13.35
C SER A 522 -41.61 4.00 14.20
N ARG A 523 -40.61 3.28 13.72
CA ARG A 523 -39.31 3.09 14.37
C ARG A 523 -38.23 3.11 13.30
N SER A 524 -37.09 3.71 13.65
CA SER A 524 -35.89 3.67 12.83
C SER A 524 -34.74 3.01 13.59
N LEU A 525 -33.82 2.40 12.85
CA LEU A 525 -32.53 1.99 13.38
C LEU A 525 -31.46 2.01 12.30
N GLU A 526 -30.22 2.20 12.76
CA GLU A 526 -29.02 2.13 11.92
C GLU A 526 -28.26 0.83 12.16
N VAL A 527 -27.72 0.26 11.08
CA VAL A 527 -26.82 -0.87 11.09
C VAL A 527 -25.59 -0.57 10.25
N ASN A 528 -24.43 -0.63 10.89
CA ASN A 528 -23.14 -0.46 10.23
C ASN A 528 -22.47 -1.81 10.04
N TYR A 529 -22.02 -2.07 8.81
CA TYR A 529 -21.19 -3.23 8.51
C TYR A 529 -19.97 -2.81 7.71
N GLY A 530 -18.85 -3.49 7.97
CA GLY A 530 -17.63 -3.32 7.21
C GLY A 530 -16.73 -4.54 7.38
N TYR A 531 -15.92 -4.84 6.36
CA TYR A 531 -14.87 -5.84 6.51
C TYR A 531 -13.88 -5.35 7.55
N LYS A 532 -13.89 -5.97 8.73
CA LYS A 532 -12.94 -5.64 9.79
C LYS A 532 -11.58 -6.21 9.41
N SER A 533 -10.56 -5.35 9.37
CA SER A 533 -9.18 -5.79 9.61
C SER A 533 -9.17 -6.56 10.93
N ARG A 534 -8.60 -7.77 10.94
CA ARG A 534 -8.38 -8.50 12.18
C ARG A 534 -7.47 -7.72 13.13
#